data_AF-A0A249T4N5-F1
#
_entry.id   AF-A0A249T4N5-F1
#
_cell.length_a   1.000
_cell.length_b   1.000
_cell.length_c   1.000
_cell.angle_alpha   90.00
_cell.angle_beta   90.00
_cell.angle_gamma   90.00
#
_symmetry.space_group_name_H-M   'P 1'
#
loop_
_entity.id
_entity.type
_entity.pdbx_description
1 polymer ?
#
loop_
_entity_poly.entity_id
_entity_poly.type
_entity_poly.pdbx_seq_one_letter_code
_entity_poly.pdbx_strand_id
1 'polypeptide(L)'
;MLQAPDRIMMAKIKLCFTLLSSGMYKETYDSLSNIQAILLADSVRAEYYTLMGRYYYDLGDFDNDKYHTPYYNNLARRYLDSALSLLPASSYEHAYFSGLKELKAGNKPTALVILKALLERKDLTAHQIAVATSTLSDLYIQQRDNDKAIRLLTTAVIADIQSSTKETSAAFILASLLYKKGDVKNASLCINQAIADAVFYGARQRKVQVSAILPLIEAQKLSIVESQKRNLIFYAITVTFLLLLIIVSVVVILRQVKKLKAAQVLITTAHNNELRINTQLAEANERLQDANKIKEKYIGYFFNFNSEFYDKMDKLKKAMEQKIADRKLDELKTLVTRINLRKEKEELLRNFDQAFLKLFPNFVTVFNTLFKEEDQQQLKEGELLNVDLRIFALIRMGIHENEKIAHIMQYSVNTINTYKTKIKNKSIVPNEEFEKRVMEIKAV
;
A
#
# COMPACT_ATOMS: atom_id res chain seq x y z
N MET A 1 26.04 -30.11 86.78
CA MET A 1 26.54 -28.78 86.38
C MET A 1 27.74 -28.90 85.42
N LEU A 2 27.55 -29.46 84.22
CA LEU A 2 28.59 -29.57 83.17
C LEU A 2 28.34 -28.65 81.95
N GLN A 3 27.30 -27.81 82.00
CA GLN A 3 26.77 -27.17 80.79
C GLN A 3 27.46 -25.88 80.34
N ALA A 4 28.19 -25.16 81.20
CA ALA A 4 28.81 -23.89 80.83
C ALA A 4 30.09 -24.05 79.98
N PRO A 5 31.05 -24.92 80.34
CA PRO A 5 32.28 -25.10 79.55
C PRO A 5 32.01 -25.67 78.16
N ASP A 6 31.13 -26.67 78.05
CA ASP A 6 30.78 -27.30 76.78
C ASP A 6 30.07 -26.33 75.82
N ARG A 7 29.18 -25.47 76.35
CA ARG A 7 28.52 -24.43 75.56
C ARG A 7 29.49 -23.36 75.07
N ILE A 8 30.45 -22.95 75.91
CA ILE A 8 31.52 -22.02 75.51
C ILE A 8 32.37 -22.65 74.41
N MET A 9 32.74 -23.93 74.55
CA MET A 9 33.53 -24.61 73.54
C MET A 9 32.76 -24.79 72.23
N MET A 10 31.47 -25.15 72.30
CA MET A 10 30.60 -25.22 71.13
C MET A 10 30.50 -23.87 70.43
N ALA A 11 30.32 -22.77 71.18
CA ALA A 11 30.28 -21.42 70.61
C ALA A 11 31.60 -21.07 69.92
N LYS A 12 32.75 -21.43 70.51
CA LYS A 12 34.07 -21.26 69.90
C LYS A 12 34.22 -22.07 68.60
N ILE A 13 33.76 -23.32 68.58
CA ILE A 13 33.76 -24.16 67.36
C ILE A 13 32.88 -23.54 66.28
N LYS A 14 31.68 -23.04 66.62
CA LYS A 14 30.80 -22.36 65.66
C LYS A 14 31.39 -21.05 65.14
N LEU A 15 32.12 -20.30 65.97
CA LEU A 15 32.90 -19.14 65.50
C LEU A 15 33.98 -19.56 64.50
N CYS A 16 34.71 -20.65 64.79
CA CYS A 16 35.72 -21.19 63.87
C CYS A 16 35.10 -21.65 62.54
N PHE A 17 33.88 -22.18 62.55
CA PHE A 17 33.12 -22.47 61.34
C PHE A 17 32.88 -21.21 60.50
N THR A 18 32.46 -20.09 61.14
CA THR A 18 32.27 -18.82 60.43
C THR A 18 33.59 -18.30 59.81
N LEU A 19 34.69 -18.38 60.56
CA LEU A 19 36.02 -18.03 60.07
C LEU A 19 36.41 -18.89 58.85
N LEU A 20 36.21 -20.20 58.94
CA LEU A 20 36.49 -21.13 57.85
C LEU A 20 35.66 -20.82 56.60
N SER A 21 34.35 -20.66 56.75
CA SER A 21 33.45 -20.36 55.63
C SER A 21 33.76 -19.01 54.96
N SER A 22 34.43 -18.08 55.66
CA SER A 22 34.90 -16.81 55.10
C SER A 22 36.28 -16.90 54.41
N GLY A 23 36.95 -18.05 54.49
CA GLY A 23 38.30 -18.30 53.96
C GLY A 23 39.43 -17.84 54.88
N MET A 24 39.18 -17.63 56.18
CA MET A 24 40.18 -17.24 57.18
C MET A 24 40.89 -18.49 57.75
N TYR A 25 41.59 -19.22 56.88
CA TYR A 25 42.17 -20.52 57.21
C TYR A 25 43.17 -20.46 58.38
N LYS A 26 44.05 -19.45 58.41
CA LYS A 26 45.06 -19.31 59.46
C LYS A 26 44.43 -19.06 60.83
N GLU A 27 43.49 -18.12 60.90
CA GLU A 27 42.78 -17.77 62.13
C GLU A 27 41.90 -18.93 62.63
N THR A 28 41.34 -19.71 61.69
CA THR A 28 40.59 -20.94 62.00
C THR A 28 41.52 -21.97 62.65
N TYR A 29 42.67 -22.25 62.03
CA TYR A 29 43.63 -23.22 62.56
C TYR A 29 44.15 -22.82 63.93
N ASP A 30 44.58 -21.57 64.12
CA ASP A 30 45.10 -21.09 65.40
C ASP A 30 44.05 -21.15 66.52
N SER A 31 42.77 -20.98 66.17
CA SER A 31 41.67 -21.08 67.12
C SER A 31 41.37 -22.53 67.51
N LEU A 32 41.48 -23.47 66.57
CA LEU A 32 41.18 -24.89 66.74
C LEU A 32 42.35 -25.69 67.32
N SER A 33 43.60 -25.41 66.93
CA SER A 33 44.79 -26.16 67.36
C SER A 33 45.01 -26.15 68.86
N ASN A 34 44.54 -25.10 69.54
CA ASN A 34 44.64 -24.92 70.98
C ASN A 34 43.56 -25.67 71.78
N ILE A 35 42.63 -26.37 71.12
CA ILE A 35 41.54 -27.08 71.78
C ILE A 35 41.99 -28.50 72.15
N GLN A 36 41.92 -28.83 73.45
CA GLN A 36 42.17 -30.18 73.95
C GLN A 36 40.93 -31.06 73.76
N ALA A 37 40.79 -31.65 72.57
CA ALA A 37 39.60 -32.42 72.17
C ALA A 37 39.24 -33.57 73.13
N ILE A 38 40.24 -34.17 73.79
CA ILE A 38 40.01 -35.30 74.71
C ILE A 38 39.22 -34.92 75.97
N LEU A 39 39.23 -33.65 76.37
CA LEU A 39 38.53 -33.14 77.55
C LEU A 39 37.08 -32.73 77.25
N LEU A 40 36.63 -32.85 75.99
CA LEU A 40 35.30 -32.42 75.56
C LEU A 40 34.29 -33.57 75.66
N ALA A 41 33.04 -33.23 75.95
CA ALA A 41 31.92 -34.16 75.79
C ALA A 41 31.82 -34.67 74.34
N ASP A 42 31.35 -35.90 74.15
CA ASP A 42 31.34 -36.59 72.85
C ASP A 42 30.68 -35.78 71.73
N SER A 43 29.58 -35.09 72.01
CA SER A 43 28.88 -34.26 71.02
C SER A 43 29.72 -33.06 70.57
N VAL A 44 30.39 -32.37 71.50
CA VAL A 44 31.28 -31.23 71.20
C VAL A 44 32.55 -31.72 70.50
N ARG A 45 33.05 -32.89 70.90
CA ARG A 45 34.21 -33.54 70.31
C ARG A 45 33.95 -33.98 68.86
N ALA A 46 32.76 -34.51 68.58
CA ALA A 46 32.33 -34.83 67.22
C ALA A 46 32.32 -33.58 66.33
N GLU A 47 31.72 -32.48 66.80
CA GLU A 47 31.70 -31.18 66.07
C GLU A 47 33.10 -30.60 65.84
N TYR A 48 34.00 -30.74 66.80
CA TYR A 48 35.39 -30.34 66.62
C TYR A 48 36.07 -31.14 65.50
N TYR A 49 35.90 -32.47 65.50
CA TYR A 49 36.48 -33.33 64.48
C TYR A 49 35.86 -33.13 63.09
N THR A 50 34.54 -32.91 62.99
CA THR A 50 33.91 -32.59 61.71
C THR A 50 34.44 -31.27 61.14
N LEU A 51 34.60 -30.24 61.98
CA LEU A 51 35.15 -28.95 61.55
C LEU A 51 36.63 -29.05 61.14
N MET A 52 37.46 -29.80 61.88
CA MET A 52 38.85 -30.06 61.47
C MET A 52 38.92 -30.86 60.16
N GLY A 53 38.01 -31.82 59.96
CA GLY A 53 37.85 -32.53 58.70
C GLY A 53 37.54 -31.60 57.54
N ARG A 54 36.54 -30.73 57.71
CA ARG A 54 36.18 -29.69 56.73
C ARG A 54 37.35 -28.74 56.46
N TYR A 55 38.01 -28.24 57.51
CA TYR A 55 39.15 -27.32 57.39
C TYR A 55 40.21 -27.84 56.42
N TYR A 56 40.64 -29.09 56.59
CA TYR A 56 41.66 -29.67 55.73
C TYR A 56 41.17 -29.97 54.31
N TYR A 57 39.90 -30.36 54.12
CA TYR A 57 39.36 -30.49 52.76
C TYR A 57 39.26 -29.14 52.05
N ASP A 58 38.75 -28.11 52.74
CA ASP A 58 38.62 -26.77 52.17
C ASP A 58 40.00 -26.15 51.88
N LEU A 59 41.02 -26.44 52.70
CA LEU A 59 42.41 -26.04 52.45
C LEU A 59 43.01 -26.79 51.26
N GLY A 60 42.73 -28.09 51.14
CA GLY A 60 43.12 -28.89 49.97
C GLY A 60 42.51 -28.38 48.67
N ASP A 61 41.24 -27.97 48.70
CA ASP A 61 40.53 -27.38 47.57
C ASP A 61 41.00 -25.93 47.27
N PHE A 62 41.49 -25.20 48.28
CA PHE A 62 42.06 -23.86 48.11
C PHE A 62 43.44 -23.91 47.43
N ASP A 63 44.36 -24.73 47.93
CA ASP A 63 45.71 -24.87 47.36
C ASP A 63 45.65 -25.56 46.00
N ASN A 64 44.79 -26.58 45.87
CA ASN A 64 44.50 -27.30 44.63
C ASN A 64 45.77 -27.71 43.85
N ASP A 65 46.76 -28.23 44.56
CA ASP A 65 48.06 -28.59 44.01
C ASP A 65 48.39 -30.09 44.22
N LYS A 66 49.40 -30.59 43.50
CA LYS A 66 49.75 -32.02 43.53
C LYS A 66 50.53 -32.45 44.77
N TYR A 67 51.06 -31.51 45.55
CA TYR A 67 51.97 -31.74 46.67
C TYR A 67 51.25 -31.66 48.02
N HIS A 68 50.51 -30.59 48.29
CA HIS A 68 49.89 -30.31 49.60
C HIS A 68 48.47 -30.89 49.70
N THR A 69 47.66 -30.80 48.64
CA THR A 69 46.26 -31.28 48.65
C THR A 69 46.13 -32.74 49.08
N PRO A 70 46.96 -33.70 48.61
CA PRO A 70 46.88 -35.09 49.07
C PRO A 70 47.15 -35.25 50.58
N TYR A 71 48.08 -34.46 51.13
CA TYR A 71 48.40 -34.47 52.55
C TYR A 71 47.23 -33.95 53.39
N TYR A 72 46.64 -32.81 53.02
CA TYR A 72 45.47 -32.28 53.72
C TYR A 72 44.27 -33.21 53.62
N ASN A 73 44.00 -33.79 52.44
CA ASN A 73 42.93 -34.77 52.29
C ASN A 73 43.12 -36.00 53.19
N ASN A 74 44.37 -36.43 53.42
CA ASN A 74 44.65 -37.52 54.37
C ASN A 74 44.33 -37.13 55.82
N LEU A 75 44.70 -35.92 56.23
CA LEU A 75 44.37 -35.39 57.57
C LEU A 75 42.86 -35.24 57.75
N ALA A 76 42.17 -34.65 56.77
CA ALA A 76 40.73 -34.50 56.76
C ALA A 76 40.03 -35.84 56.99
N ARG A 77 40.47 -36.89 56.27
CA ARG A 77 39.94 -38.25 56.42
C ARG A 77 40.10 -38.79 57.84
N ARG A 78 41.27 -38.64 58.47
CA ARG A 78 41.52 -39.11 59.85
C ARG A 78 40.62 -38.41 60.87
N TYR A 79 40.42 -37.10 60.70
CA TYR A 79 39.51 -36.35 61.55
C TYR A 79 38.05 -36.80 61.35
N LEU A 80 37.62 -37.02 60.11
CA LEU A 80 36.28 -37.56 59.85
C LEU A 80 36.09 -38.99 60.38
N ASP A 81 37.11 -39.84 60.35
CA ASP A 81 37.05 -41.16 61.00
C ASP A 81 36.73 -41.04 62.49
N SER A 82 37.42 -40.11 63.16
CA SER A 82 37.20 -39.82 64.59
C SER A 82 35.84 -39.19 64.87
N ALA A 83 35.33 -38.35 63.97
CA ALA A 83 34.00 -37.79 64.07
C ALA A 83 32.92 -38.88 63.91
N LEU A 84 33.04 -39.72 62.88
CA LEU A 84 32.06 -40.76 62.56
C LEU A 84 31.93 -41.80 63.68
N SER A 85 33.01 -42.09 64.42
CA SER A 85 32.92 -42.98 65.60
C SER A 85 32.11 -42.41 66.77
N LEU A 86 31.86 -41.09 66.79
CA LEU A 86 31.15 -40.39 67.86
C LEU A 86 29.74 -39.95 67.44
N LEU A 87 29.49 -39.79 66.14
CA LEU A 87 28.20 -39.34 65.60
C LEU A 87 27.17 -40.49 65.63
N PRO A 88 25.92 -40.25 66.04
CA PRO A 88 24.87 -41.26 65.98
C PRO A 88 24.63 -41.72 64.54
N ALA A 89 24.54 -43.03 64.29
CA ALA A 89 24.37 -43.58 62.94
C ALA A 89 23.10 -43.09 62.20
N SER A 90 22.05 -42.72 62.94
CA SER A 90 20.80 -42.16 62.39
C SER A 90 20.84 -40.64 62.14
N SER A 91 21.88 -39.95 62.60
CA SER A 91 22.02 -38.50 62.45
C SER A 91 22.25 -38.10 60.98
N TYR A 92 21.89 -36.86 60.65
CA TYR A 92 22.21 -36.29 59.34
C TYR A 92 23.73 -36.23 59.13
N GLU A 93 24.45 -35.78 60.16
CA GLU A 93 25.89 -35.56 60.15
C GLU A 93 26.63 -36.85 59.84
N HIS A 94 26.26 -37.96 60.47
CA HIS A 94 26.89 -39.25 60.19
C HIS A 94 26.71 -39.67 58.72
N ALA A 95 25.50 -39.57 58.17
CA ALA A 95 25.23 -39.92 56.77
C ALA A 95 25.95 -38.98 55.78
N TYR A 96 25.90 -37.67 56.04
CA TYR A 96 26.56 -36.67 55.19
C TYR A 96 28.08 -36.85 55.17
N PHE A 97 28.73 -36.92 56.35
CA PHE A 97 30.19 -37.04 56.43
C PHE A 97 30.70 -38.39 55.93
N SER A 98 29.90 -39.47 56.06
CA SER A 98 30.20 -40.75 55.40
C SER A 98 30.23 -40.59 53.88
N GLY A 99 29.20 -39.97 53.30
CA GLY A 99 29.12 -39.70 51.86
C GLY A 99 30.24 -38.79 51.36
N LEU A 100 30.55 -37.71 52.10
CA LEU A 100 31.63 -36.78 51.78
C LEU A 100 33.01 -37.46 51.84
N LYS A 101 33.24 -38.32 52.84
CA LYS A 101 34.48 -39.08 52.96
C LYS A 101 34.68 -40.02 51.76
N GLU A 102 33.65 -40.77 51.37
CA GLU A 102 33.71 -41.63 50.18
C GLU A 102 33.92 -40.81 48.89
N LEU A 103 33.28 -39.64 48.78
CA LEU A 103 33.46 -38.73 47.65
C LEU A 103 34.91 -38.29 47.52
N LYS A 104 35.50 -37.76 48.60
CA LYS A 104 36.89 -37.27 48.63
C LYS A 104 37.92 -38.40 48.50
N ALA A 105 37.56 -39.64 48.87
CA ALA A 105 38.37 -40.84 48.63
C ALA A 105 38.33 -41.33 47.16
N GLY A 106 37.46 -40.75 46.32
CA GLY A 106 37.28 -41.16 44.92
C GLY A 106 36.29 -42.32 44.72
N ASN A 107 35.66 -42.81 45.78
CA ASN A 107 34.66 -43.90 45.75
C ASN A 107 33.28 -43.36 45.34
N LYS A 108 33.21 -42.80 44.13
CA LYS A 108 32.03 -42.11 43.59
C LYS A 108 30.72 -42.94 43.65
N PRO A 109 30.70 -44.25 43.34
CA PRO A 109 29.48 -45.05 43.40
C PRO A 109 28.91 -45.12 44.83
N THR A 110 29.75 -45.36 45.82
CA THR A 110 29.35 -45.44 47.24
C THR A 110 28.86 -44.09 47.74
N ALA A 111 29.58 -43.01 47.44
CA ALA A 111 29.18 -41.65 47.81
C ALA A 111 27.81 -41.29 47.21
N LEU A 112 27.56 -41.67 45.95
CA LEU A 112 26.29 -41.43 45.26
C LEU A 112 25.12 -42.12 45.96
N VAL A 113 25.30 -43.39 46.37
CA VAL A 113 24.26 -44.15 47.09
C VAL A 113 23.94 -43.48 48.42
N ILE A 114 24.97 -43.16 49.21
CA ILE A 114 24.80 -42.55 50.53
C ILE A 114 24.10 -41.18 50.43
N LEU A 115 24.59 -40.30 49.56
CA LEU A 115 24.06 -38.93 49.44
C LEU A 115 22.64 -38.89 48.84
N LYS A 116 22.30 -39.84 47.94
CA LYS A 116 20.91 -39.97 47.45
C LYS A 116 19.97 -40.42 48.55
N ALA A 117 20.32 -41.49 49.28
CA ALA A 117 19.51 -41.96 50.39
C ALA A 117 19.34 -40.88 51.48
N LEU A 118 20.37 -40.08 51.72
CA LEU A 118 20.29 -38.91 52.61
C LEU A 118 19.22 -37.92 52.15
N LEU A 119 19.17 -37.57 50.85
CA LEU A 119 18.23 -36.60 50.29
C LEU A 119 16.78 -37.11 50.19
N GLU A 120 16.54 -38.41 50.38
CA GLU A 120 15.19 -38.99 50.44
C GLU A 120 14.54 -38.81 51.83
N ARG A 121 15.33 -38.41 52.83
CA ARG A 121 14.82 -38.09 54.18
C ARG A 121 13.92 -36.86 54.16
N LYS A 122 12.82 -36.93 54.92
CA LYS A 122 11.82 -35.86 55.02
C LYS A 122 12.10 -34.86 56.15
N ASP A 123 13.01 -35.19 57.06
CA ASP A 123 13.32 -34.42 58.27
C ASP A 123 14.50 -33.45 58.08
N LEU A 124 14.95 -33.23 56.83
CA LEU A 124 16.05 -32.33 56.53
C LEU A 124 15.65 -30.87 56.62
N THR A 125 16.50 -30.07 57.27
CA THR A 125 16.39 -28.60 57.23
C THR A 125 16.81 -28.07 55.86
N ALA A 126 16.39 -26.83 55.52
CA ALA A 126 16.79 -26.19 54.26
C ALA A 126 18.33 -26.10 54.12
N HIS A 127 19.05 -25.77 55.20
CA HIS A 127 20.51 -25.73 55.18
C HIS A 127 21.12 -27.12 54.89
N GLN A 128 20.61 -28.18 55.52
CA GLN A 128 21.06 -29.55 55.27
C GLN A 128 20.80 -30.01 53.83
N ILE A 129 19.66 -29.62 53.25
CA ILE A 129 19.35 -29.84 51.83
C ILE A 129 20.36 -29.11 50.95
N ALA A 130 20.66 -27.84 51.24
CA ALA A 130 21.60 -27.04 50.46
C ALA A 130 22.98 -27.68 50.40
N VAL A 131 23.52 -28.07 51.55
CA VAL A 131 24.84 -28.71 51.68
C VAL A 131 24.88 -30.07 50.96
N ALA A 132 23.87 -30.92 51.17
CA ALA A 132 23.83 -32.26 50.59
C ALA A 132 23.64 -32.22 49.06
N THR A 133 22.75 -31.37 48.55
CA THR A 133 22.52 -31.21 47.09
C THR A 133 23.70 -30.55 46.40
N SER A 134 24.35 -29.55 47.03
CA SER A 134 25.58 -28.95 46.50
C SER A 134 26.70 -29.99 46.41
N THR A 135 26.90 -30.81 47.45
CA THR A 135 27.90 -31.88 47.46
C THR A 135 27.60 -32.94 46.40
N LEU A 136 26.34 -33.37 46.27
CA LEU A 136 25.91 -34.32 45.25
C LEU A 136 26.06 -33.75 43.83
N SER A 137 25.91 -32.44 43.65
CA SER A 137 26.08 -31.82 42.33
C SER A 137 27.50 -31.99 41.80
N ASP A 138 28.52 -31.96 42.66
CA ASP A 138 29.92 -32.14 42.27
C ASP A 138 30.17 -33.52 41.64
N LEU A 139 29.53 -34.57 42.16
CA LEU A 139 29.57 -35.90 41.53
C LEU A 139 29.08 -35.88 40.08
N TYR A 140 27.97 -35.18 39.82
CA TYR A 140 27.43 -35.08 38.47
C TYR A 140 28.26 -34.16 37.56
N ILE A 141 28.85 -33.10 38.09
CA ILE A 141 29.83 -32.26 37.35
C ILE A 141 31.02 -33.12 36.91
N GLN A 142 31.59 -33.91 37.82
CA GLN A 142 32.71 -34.78 37.51
C GLN A 142 32.34 -35.91 36.52
N GLN A 143 31.08 -36.32 36.46
CA GLN A 143 30.55 -37.26 35.47
C GLN A 143 30.15 -36.59 34.15
N ARG A 144 30.30 -35.27 34.03
CA ARG A 144 29.86 -34.44 32.89
C ARG A 144 28.34 -34.41 32.66
N ASP A 145 27.54 -34.84 33.64
CA ASP A 145 26.08 -34.70 33.63
C ASP A 145 25.68 -33.33 34.20
N ASN A 146 26.00 -32.28 33.44
CA ASN A 146 25.81 -30.90 33.87
C ASN A 146 24.33 -30.55 34.08
N ASP A 147 23.39 -31.23 33.41
CA ASP A 147 21.96 -30.97 33.56
C ASP A 147 21.44 -31.41 34.93
N LYS A 148 21.86 -32.59 35.41
CA LYS A 148 21.55 -33.00 36.79
C LYS A 148 22.26 -32.11 37.81
N ALA A 149 23.52 -31.75 37.55
CA ALA A 149 24.25 -30.84 38.42
C ALA A 149 23.56 -29.48 38.55
N ILE A 150 23.12 -28.88 37.43
CA ILE A 150 22.36 -27.62 37.43
C ILE A 150 21.08 -27.75 38.24
N ARG A 151 20.29 -28.82 38.06
CA ARG A 151 19.06 -29.02 38.85
C ARG A 151 19.35 -29.07 40.35
N LEU A 152 20.36 -29.84 40.76
CA LEU A 152 20.76 -29.96 42.17
C LEU A 152 21.28 -28.64 42.73
N LEU A 153 22.10 -27.91 41.97
CA LEU A 153 22.61 -26.59 42.38
C LEU A 153 21.50 -25.56 42.47
N THR A 154 20.50 -25.59 41.59
CA THR A 154 19.30 -24.75 41.71
C THR A 154 18.57 -25.04 43.02
N THR A 155 18.37 -26.31 43.36
CA THR A 155 17.80 -26.69 44.66
C THR A 155 18.67 -26.18 45.81
N ALA A 156 19.99 -26.32 45.72
CA ALA A 156 20.92 -25.86 46.74
C ALA A 156 20.83 -24.34 46.96
N VAL A 157 20.83 -23.56 45.87
CA VAL A 157 20.73 -22.08 45.92
C VAL A 157 19.39 -21.63 46.52
N ILE A 158 18.28 -22.28 46.13
CA ILE A 158 16.96 -21.96 46.72
C ILE A 158 16.96 -22.25 48.22
N ALA A 159 17.52 -23.40 48.63
CA ALA A 159 17.58 -23.81 50.02
C ALA A 159 18.54 -22.93 50.85
N ASP A 160 19.64 -22.47 50.27
CA ASP A 160 20.54 -21.46 50.86
C ASP A 160 19.78 -20.13 51.11
N ILE A 161 19.01 -19.67 50.12
CA ILE A 161 18.19 -18.45 50.26
C ILE A 161 17.14 -18.63 51.37
N GLN A 162 16.42 -19.76 51.40
CA GLN A 162 15.40 -20.06 52.42
C GLN A 162 15.99 -20.15 53.83
N SER A 163 17.21 -20.69 53.97
CA SER A 163 17.91 -20.78 55.24
C SER A 163 18.71 -19.52 55.61
N SER A 164 18.69 -18.49 54.76
CA SER A 164 19.53 -17.30 54.89
C SER A 164 21.03 -17.62 54.99
N THR A 165 21.47 -18.72 54.38
CA THR A 165 22.87 -19.15 54.33
C THR A 165 23.63 -18.34 53.27
N LYS A 166 24.80 -17.81 53.64
CA LYS A 166 25.58 -16.85 52.83
C LYS A 166 26.96 -17.38 52.41
N GLU A 167 27.15 -18.69 52.36
CA GLU A 167 28.43 -19.32 51.97
C GLU A 167 28.71 -19.25 50.45
N THR A 168 27.69 -18.94 49.63
CA THR A 168 27.75 -18.59 48.18
C THR A 168 28.24 -19.67 47.20
N SER A 169 28.73 -20.80 47.71
CA SER A 169 29.33 -21.90 46.95
C SER A 169 28.45 -22.37 45.79
N ALA A 170 27.19 -22.71 46.08
CA ALA A 170 26.28 -23.26 45.10
C ALA A 170 25.89 -22.24 44.01
N ALA A 171 25.67 -20.97 44.39
CA ALA A 171 25.29 -19.91 43.45
C ALA A 171 26.42 -19.61 42.45
N PHE A 172 27.68 -19.59 42.93
CA PHE A 172 28.85 -19.42 42.07
C PHE A 172 29.02 -20.57 41.07
N ILE A 173 28.91 -21.82 41.52
CA ILE A 173 29.05 -23.00 40.65
C ILE A 173 27.89 -23.04 39.63
N LEU A 174 26.66 -22.74 40.08
CA LEU A 174 25.49 -22.65 39.22
C LEU A 174 25.68 -21.60 38.12
N ALA A 175 26.13 -20.39 38.49
CA ALA A 175 26.44 -19.35 37.51
C ALA A 175 27.46 -19.82 36.47
N SER A 176 28.50 -20.53 36.91
CA SER A 176 29.54 -21.07 36.04
C SER A 176 29.01 -22.10 35.05
N LEU A 177 28.14 -23.01 35.49
CA LEU A 177 27.53 -24.01 34.61
C LEU A 177 26.52 -23.40 33.64
N LEU A 178 25.68 -22.46 34.11
CA LEU A 178 24.71 -21.75 33.27
C LEU A 178 25.41 -20.93 32.18
N TYR A 179 26.50 -20.25 32.54
CA TYR A 179 27.33 -19.53 31.59
C TYR A 179 27.89 -20.46 30.50
N LYS A 180 28.48 -21.59 30.89
CA LYS A 180 28.98 -22.60 29.94
C LYS A 180 27.89 -23.18 29.05
N LYS A 181 26.63 -23.22 29.52
CA LYS A 181 25.46 -23.66 28.75
C LYS A 181 24.87 -22.57 27.85
N GLY A 182 25.39 -21.33 27.92
CA GLY A 182 24.87 -20.19 27.18
C GLY A 182 23.65 -19.52 27.81
N ASP A 183 23.24 -19.92 29.01
CA ASP A 183 22.19 -19.26 29.78
C ASP A 183 22.76 -18.06 30.56
N VAL A 184 23.15 -17.03 29.79
CA VAL A 184 23.82 -15.83 30.30
C VAL A 184 22.93 -15.06 31.28
N LYS A 185 21.61 -15.06 31.05
CA LYS A 185 20.64 -14.34 31.89
C LYS A 185 20.64 -14.92 33.31
N ASN A 186 20.45 -16.23 33.44
CA ASN A 186 20.42 -16.86 34.75
C ASN A 186 21.82 -16.94 35.37
N ALA A 187 22.88 -17.08 34.55
CA ALA A 187 24.25 -16.95 35.03
C ALA A 187 24.51 -15.58 35.68
N SER A 188 24.08 -14.49 35.04
CA SER A 188 24.18 -13.12 35.57
C SER A 188 23.38 -12.96 36.88
N LEU A 189 22.19 -13.57 36.98
CA LEU A 189 21.41 -13.56 38.23
C LEU A 189 22.17 -14.25 39.38
N CYS A 190 22.63 -15.48 39.15
CA CYS A 190 23.31 -16.27 40.17
C CYS A 190 24.64 -15.64 40.61
N ILE A 191 25.43 -15.11 39.66
CA ILE A 191 26.73 -14.52 39.99
C ILE A 191 26.59 -13.19 40.76
N ASN A 192 25.57 -12.39 40.44
CA ASN A 192 25.29 -11.14 41.16
C ASN A 192 24.84 -11.42 42.60
N GLN A 193 24.06 -12.48 42.82
CA GLN A 193 23.74 -12.93 44.18
C GLN A 193 24.98 -13.41 44.92
N ALA A 194 25.82 -14.23 44.28
CA ALA A 194 27.04 -14.76 44.89
C ALA A 194 28.04 -13.65 45.29
N ILE A 195 28.21 -12.61 44.47
CA ILE A 195 29.08 -11.48 44.85
C ILE A 195 28.51 -10.66 45.99
N ALA A 196 27.19 -10.40 45.99
CA ALA A 196 26.54 -9.65 47.07
C ALA A 196 26.71 -10.36 48.42
N ASP A 197 26.48 -11.67 48.43
CA ASP A 197 26.63 -12.49 49.64
C ASP A 197 28.10 -12.62 50.06
N ALA A 198 29.05 -12.76 49.13
CA ALA A 198 30.49 -12.79 49.44
C ALA A 198 31.00 -11.45 50.00
N VAL A 199 30.44 -10.33 49.54
CA VAL A 199 30.69 -9.00 50.11
C VAL A 199 30.13 -8.89 51.51
N PHE A 200 28.88 -9.28 51.71
CA PHE A 200 28.21 -9.24 53.01
C PHE A 200 28.90 -10.13 54.06
N TYR A 201 29.24 -11.36 53.70
CA TYR A 201 29.87 -12.33 54.59
C TYR A 201 31.38 -12.05 54.82
N GLY A 202 31.98 -11.15 54.03
CA GLY A 202 33.41 -10.87 54.10
C GLY A 202 34.30 -11.99 53.51
N ALA A 203 33.74 -12.89 52.71
CA ALA A 203 34.43 -14.06 52.17
C ALA A 203 35.46 -13.68 51.09
N ARG A 204 36.73 -13.50 51.46
CA ARG A 204 37.79 -12.99 50.57
C ARG A 204 38.06 -13.93 49.39
N GLN A 205 38.18 -15.22 49.64
CA GLN A 205 38.40 -16.23 48.61
C GLN A 205 37.27 -16.26 47.57
N ARG A 206 36.02 -16.16 48.04
CA ARG A 206 34.84 -16.13 47.15
C ARG A 206 34.81 -14.89 46.27
N LYS A 207 35.22 -13.73 46.80
CA LYS A 207 35.37 -12.50 45.98
C LYS A 207 36.33 -12.74 44.80
N VAL A 208 37.49 -13.34 45.06
CA VAL A 208 38.48 -13.66 44.01
C VAL A 208 37.90 -14.62 42.96
N GLN A 209 37.23 -15.69 43.39
CA GLN A 209 36.61 -16.65 42.48
C GLN A 209 35.53 -16.02 41.61
N VAL A 210 34.64 -15.21 42.20
CA VAL A 210 33.58 -14.51 41.46
C VAL A 210 34.17 -13.49 40.47
N SER A 211 35.21 -12.75 40.86
CA SER A 211 35.91 -11.79 39.99
C SER A 211 36.49 -12.43 38.72
N ALA A 212 36.77 -13.74 38.71
CA ALA A 212 37.27 -14.42 37.52
C ALA A 212 36.18 -14.65 36.45
N ILE A 213 34.91 -14.83 36.84
CA ILE A 213 33.83 -15.18 35.90
C ILE A 213 32.86 -14.03 35.65
N LEU A 214 32.67 -13.13 36.62
CA LEU A 214 31.74 -12.00 36.51
C LEU A 214 32.00 -11.14 35.25
N PRO A 215 33.25 -10.75 34.91
CA PRO A 215 33.51 -9.98 33.70
C PRO A 215 33.11 -10.71 32.42
N LEU A 216 33.27 -12.04 32.38
CA LEU A 216 32.93 -12.86 31.20
C LEU A 216 31.42 -12.91 30.97
N ILE A 217 30.65 -13.07 32.05
CA ILE A 217 29.19 -13.07 32.01
C ILE A 217 28.66 -11.69 31.59
N GLU A 218 29.16 -10.61 32.20
CA GLU A 218 28.71 -9.25 31.88
C GLU A 218 29.14 -8.83 30.46
N ALA A 219 30.32 -9.22 29.98
CA ALA A 219 30.74 -8.98 28.60
C ALA A 219 29.84 -9.70 27.59
N GLN A 220 29.49 -10.97 27.83
CA GLN A 220 28.59 -11.70 26.93
C GLN A 220 27.17 -11.13 26.96
N LYS A 221 26.67 -10.74 28.13
CA LYS A 221 25.38 -10.07 28.28
C LYS A 221 25.35 -8.75 27.51
N LEU A 222 26.41 -7.94 27.61
CA LEU A 222 26.55 -6.71 26.85
C LEU A 222 26.54 -6.97 25.34
N SER A 223 27.31 -7.96 24.88
CA SER A 223 27.33 -8.36 23.46
C SER A 223 25.95 -8.80 22.95
N ILE A 224 25.16 -9.51 23.75
CA ILE A 224 23.78 -9.87 23.41
C ILE A 224 22.93 -8.60 23.24
N VAL A 225 22.99 -7.66 24.20
CA VAL A 225 22.23 -6.40 24.13
C VAL A 225 22.65 -5.56 22.92
N GLU A 226 23.95 -5.45 22.63
CA GLU A 226 24.45 -4.73 21.47
C GLU A 226 24.00 -5.36 20.15
N SER A 227 23.99 -6.69 20.06
CA SER A 227 23.51 -7.40 18.87
C SER A 227 22.01 -7.16 18.64
N GLN A 228 21.20 -7.16 19.70
CA GLN A 228 19.78 -6.85 19.65
C GLN A 228 19.55 -5.40 19.22
N LYS A 229 20.31 -4.45 19.78
CA LYS A 229 20.26 -3.04 19.37
C LYS A 229 20.60 -2.87 17.89
N ARG A 230 21.65 -3.55 17.40
CA ARG A 230 22.03 -3.51 15.98
C ARG A 230 20.92 -4.06 15.07
N ASN A 231 20.30 -5.17 15.44
CA ASN A 231 19.18 -5.74 14.69
C ASN A 231 17.98 -4.80 14.67
N LEU A 232 17.67 -4.16 15.80
CA LEU A 232 16.60 -3.18 15.88
C LEU A 232 16.85 -1.97 14.96
N ILE A 233 18.09 -1.47 14.92
CA ILE A 233 18.49 -0.40 14.01
C ILE A 233 18.33 -0.84 12.55
N PHE A 234 18.75 -2.07 12.21
CA PHE A 234 18.58 -2.62 10.86
C PHE A 234 17.10 -2.70 10.44
N TYR A 235 16.23 -3.18 11.34
CA TYR A 235 14.79 -3.20 11.09
C TYR A 235 14.21 -1.79 10.94
N ALA A 236 14.61 -0.85 11.78
CA ALA A 236 14.17 0.54 11.68
C ALA A 236 14.55 1.14 10.32
N ILE A 237 15.80 0.98 9.86
CA ILE A 237 16.26 1.43 8.54
C ILE A 237 15.42 0.81 7.43
N THR A 238 15.19 -0.50 7.49
CA THR A 238 14.41 -1.24 6.49
C THR A 238 12.97 -0.72 6.41
N VAL A 239 12.31 -0.54 7.57
CA VAL A 239 10.94 0.00 7.65
C VAL A 239 10.88 1.43 7.14
N THR A 240 11.83 2.29 7.50
CA THR A 240 11.91 3.67 7.01
C THR A 240 12.09 3.71 5.48
N PHE A 241 12.95 2.85 4.93
CA PHE A 241 13.14 2.74 3.48
C PHE A 241 11.86 2.30 2.76
N LEU A 242 11.16 1.29 3.27
CA LEU A 242 9.88 0.84 2.71
C LEU A 242 8.81 1.95 2.76
N LEU A 243 8.76 2.71 3.86
CA LEU A 243 7.85 3.84 3.99
C LEU A 243 8.13 4.92 2.94
N LEU A 244 9.41 5.25 2.68
CA LEU A 244 9.80 6.18 1.63
C LEU A 244 9.37 5.69 0.24
N LEU A 245 9.53 4.39 -0.06
CA LEU A 245 9.07 3.81 -1.33
C LEU A 245 7.55 3.94 -1.51
N ILE A 246 6.77 3.74 -0.43
CA ILE A 246 5.32 3.93 -0.46
C ILE A 246 4.98 5.39 -0.76
N ILE A 247 5.63 6.34 -0.07
CA ILE A 247 5.42 7.78 -0.31
C ILE A 247 5.71 8.15 -1.77
N VAL A 248 6.84 7.70 -2.32
CA VAL A 248 7.21 7.93 -3.72
C VAL A 248 6.16 7.34 -4.67
N SER A 249 5.71 6.11 -4.40
CA SER A 249 4.69 5.43 -5.20
C SER A 249 3.37 6.19 -5.22
N VAL A 250 2.92 6.67 -4.05
CA VAL A 250 1.71 7.51 -3.93
C VAL A 250 1.86 8.79 -4.75
N VAL A 251 2.99 9.49 -4.65
CA VAL A 251 3.25 10.72 -5.43
C VAL A 251 3.22 10.44 -6.93
N VAL A 252 3.81 9.33 -7.37
CA VAL A 252 3.81 8.90 -8.78
C VAL A 252 2.39 8.60 -9.25
N ILE A 253 1.60 7.85 -8.48
CA ILE A 253 0.20 7.52 -8.80
C ILE A 253 -0.64 8.80 -8.93
N LEU A 254 -0.51 9.73 -7.98
CA LEU A 254 -1.25 11.01 -8.04
C LEU A 254 -0.89 11.83 -9.27
N ARG A 255 0.39 11.85 -9.67
CA ARG A 255 0.83 12.51 -10.92
C ARG A 255 0.26 11.81 -12.15
N GLN A 256 0.26 10.48 -12.19
CA GLN A 256 -0.31 9.71 -13.29
C GLN A 256 -1.81 9.95 -13.43
N VAL A 257 -2.57 9.93 -12.33
CA VAL A 257 -4.02 10.19 -12.34
C VAL A 257 -4.32 11.61 -12.85
N LYS A 258 -3.53 12.62 -12.44
CA LYS A 258 -3.71 13.99 -12.98
C LYS A 258 -3.47 14.05 -14.50
N LYS A 259 -2.41 13.41 -15.00
CA LYS A 259 -2.14 13.32 -16.45
C LYS A 259 -3.27 12.61 -17.19
N LEU A 260 -3.76 11.50 -16.64
CA LEU A 260 -4.83 10.71 -17.24
C LEU A 260 -6.14 11.51 -17.32
N LYS A 261 -6.49 12.24 -16.26
CA LYS A 261 -7.66 13.14 -16.27
C LYS A 261 -7.53 14.26 -17.30
N ALA A 262 -6.35 14.87 -17.44
CA ALA A 262 -6.12 15.90 -18.46
C ALA A 262 -6.26 15.34 -19.88
N ALA A 263 -5.69 14.16 -20.15
CA ALA A 263 -5.84 13.47 -21.43
C ALA A 263 -7.31 13.11 -21.71
N GLN A 264 -8.05 12.63 -20.70
CA GLN A 264 -9.47 12.31 -20.84
C GLN A 264 -10.30 13.53 -21.22
N VAL A 265 -10.09 14.68 -20.58
CA VAL A 265 -10.78 15.93 -20.91
C VAL A 265 -10.48 16.35 -22.37
N LEU A 266 -9.23 16.22 -22.81
CA LEU A 266 -8.84 16.54 -24.19
C LEU A 266 -9.52 15.60 -25.21
N ILE A 267 -9.58 14.30 -24.92
CA ILE A 267 -10.27 13.33 -25.78
C ILE A 267 -11.78 13.61 -25.83
N THR A 268 -12.41 13.85 -24.67
CA THR A 268 -13.86 14.14 -24.61
C THR A 268 -14.22 15.44 -25.33
N THR A 269 -13.40 16.49 -25.20
CA THR A 269 -13.61 17.75 -25.92
C THR A 269 -13.42 17.60 -27.43
N ALA A 270 -12.39 16.85 -27.86
CA ALA A 270 -12.18 16.54 -29.27
C ALA A 270 -13.36 15.75 -29.86
N HIS A 271 -13.82 14.70 -29.17
CA HIS A 271 -14.95 13.88 -29.59
C HIS A 271 -16.25 14.70 -29.71
N ASN A 272 -16.54 15.57 -28.73
CA ASN A 272 -17.70 16.45 -28.79
C ASN A 272 -17.63 17.45 -29.96
N ASN A 273 -16.43 17.95 -30.28
CA ASN A 273 -16.27 18.85 -31.43
C ASN A 273 -16.43 18.11 -32.77
N GLU A 274 -15.90 16.89 -32.88
CA GLU A 274 -16.10 16.02 -34.04
C GLU A 274 -17.58 15.71 -34.25
N LEU A 275 -18.31 15.37 -33.20
CA LEU A 275 -19.75 15.13 -33.26
C LEU A 275 -20.50 16.37 -33.77
N ARG A 276 -20.15 17.57 -33.26
CA ARG A 276 -20.75 18.84 -33.71
C ARG A 276 -20.47 19.14 -35.18
N ILE A 277 -19.25 18.87 -35.66
CA ILE A 277 -18.90 19.05 -37.07
C ILE A 277 -19.69 18.07 -37.94
N ASN A 278 -19.79 16.80 -37.53
CA ASN A 278 -20.58 15.81 -38.24
C ASN A 278 -22.07 16.19 -38.33
N THR A 279 -22.66 16.72 -37.26
CA THR A 279 -24.05 17.20 -37.30
C THR A 279 -24.22 18.39 -38.27
N GLN A 280 -23.28 19.34 -38.27
CA GLN A 280 -23.33 20.48 -39.20
C GLN A 280 -23.17 20.03 -40.66
N LEU A 281 -22.30 19.03 -40.89
CA LEU A 281 -22.08 18.47 -42.22
C LEU A 281 -23.35 17.76 -42.73
N ALA A 282 -24.02 16.99 -41.87
CA ALA A 282 -25.28 16.34 -42.19
C ALA A 282 -26.38 17.36 -42.57
N GLU A 283 -26.55 18.43 -41.77
CA GLU A 283 -27.50 19.50 -42.07
C GLU A 283 -27.19 20.23 -43.40
N ALA A 284 -25.91 20.50 -43.68
CA ALA A 284 -25.50 21.13 -44.93
C ALA A 284 -25.80 20.23 -46.14
N ASN A 285 -25.56 18.92 -45.99
CA ASN A 285 -25.82 17.95 -47.05
C ASN A 285 -27.32 17.83 -47.36
N GLU A 286 -28.18 17.83 -46.33
CA GLU A 286 -29.63 17.85 -46.49
C GLU A 286 -30.11 19.08 -47.28
N ARG A 287 -29.62 20.27 -46.92
CA ARG A 287 -29.94 21.52 -47.64
C ARG A 287 -29.51 21.49 -49.10
N LEU A 288 -28.35 20.89 -49.40
CA LEU A 288 -27.87 20.72 -50.77
C LEU A 288 -28.77 19.76 -51.57
N GLN A 289 -29.20 18.66 -50.94
CA GLN A 289 -30.09 17.71 -51.57
C GLN A 289 -31.44 18.34 -51.95
N ASP A 290 -32.01 19.15 -51.06
CA ASP A 290 -33.26 19.85 -51.35
C ASP A 290 -33.08 20.90 -52.45
N ALA A 291 -31.98 21.66 -52.46
CA ALA A 291 -31.67 22.59 -53.55
C ALA A 291 -31.56 21.86 -54.91
N ASN A 292 -31.02 20.65 -54.94
CA ASN A 292 -30.92 19.84 -56.16
C ASN A 292 -32.30 19.38 -56.65
N LYS A 293 -33.20 18.93 -55.76
CA LYS A 293 -34.58 18.53 -56.13
C LYS A 293 -35.34 19.68 -56.81
N ILE A 294 -35.18 20.92 -56.33
CA ILE A 294 -35.82 22.10 -56.93
C ILE A 294 -35.29 22.33 -58.35
N LYS A 295 -33.96 22.24 -58.54
CA LYS A 295 -33.34 22.37 -59.86
C LYS A 295 -33.82 21.30 -60.84
N GLU A 296 -33.94 20.04 -60.40
CA GLU A 296 -34.45 18.94 -61.24
C GLU A 296 -35.88 19.20 -61.72
N LYS A 297 -36.77 19.65 -60.83
CA LYS A 297 -38.16 20.02 -61.23
C LYS A 297 -38.19 21.14 -62.26
N TYR A 298 -37.35 22.17 -62.10
CA TYR A 298 -37.23 23.25 -63.08
C TYR A 298 -36.80 22.75 -64.46
N ILE A 299 -35.76 21.92 -64.52
CA ILE A 299 -35.28 21.32 -65.76
C ILE A 299 -36.40 20.51 -66.42
N GLY A 300 -37.18 19.75 -65.64
CA GLY A 300 -38.36 19.02 -66.13
C GLY A 300 -39.41 19.93 -66.78
N TYR A 301 -39.75 21.06 -66.16
CA TYR A 301 -40.69 22.03 -66.75
C TYR A 301 -40.17 22.64 -68.05
N PHE A 302 -38.87 22.98 -68.10
CA PHE A 302 -38.25 23.55 -69.30
C PHE A 302 -38.30 22.58 -70.49
N PHE A 303 -37.98 21.30 -70.28
CA PHE A 303 -38.03 20.31 -71.37
C PHE A 303 -39.46 20.03 -71.84
N ASN A 304 -40.44 19.98 -70.93
CA ASN A 304 -41.84 19.79 -71.31
C ASN A 304 -42.35 20.92 -72.22
N PHE A 305 -42.06 22.17 -71.87
CA PHE A 305 -42.43 23.33 -72.69
C PHE A 305 -41.75 23.31 -74.07
N ASN A 306 -40.45 23.02 -74.12
CA ASN A 306 -39.73 22.95 -75.40
C ASN A 306 -40.24 21.81 -76.29
N SER A 307 -40.64 20.68 -75.71
CA SER A 307 -41.24 19.56 -76.45
C SER A 307 -42.57 19.98 -77.09
N GLU A 308 -43.46 20.63 -76.31
CA GLU A 308 -44.74 21.12 -76.83
C GLU A 308 -44.54 22.16 -77.95
N PHE A 309 -43.56 23.06 -77.81
CA PHE A 309 -43.21 24.02 -78.85
C PHE A 309 -42.64 23.34 -80.10
N TYR A 310 -41.76 22.37 -79.93
CA TYR A 310 -41.19 21.58 -81.02
C TYR A 310 -42.29 20.87 -81.82
N ASP A 311 -43.24 20.22 -81.14
CA ASP A 311 -44.37 19.53 -81.78
C ASP A 311 -45.24 20.48 -82.60
N LYS A 312 -45.45 21.72 -82.11
CA LYS A 312 -46.16 22.76 -82.87
C LYS A 312 -45.39 23.18 -84.11
N MET A 313 -44.07 23.41 -83.98
CA MET A 313 -43.22 23.75 -85.11
C MET A 313 -43.17 22.65 -86.16
N ASP A 314 -43.11 21.38 -85.75
CA ASP A 314 -43.16 20.22 -86.64
C ASP A 314 -44.51 20.14 -87.40
N LYS A 315 -45.63 20.32 -86.69
CA LYS A 315 -46.96 20.38 -87.33
C LYS A 315 -47.07 21.52 -88.34
N LEU A 316 -46.53 22.70 -88.02
CA LEU A 316 -46.52 23.84 -88.93
C LEU A 316 -45.68 23.56 -90.18
N LYS A 317 -44.47 23.00 -90.00
CA LYS A 317 -43.58 22.60 -91.10
C LYS A 317 -44.27 21.60 -92.03
N LYS A 318 -44.85 20.53 -91.48
CA LYS A 318 -45.60 19.53 -92.27
C LYS A 318 -46.78 20.13 -93.02
N ALA A 319 -47.53 21.03 -92.38
CA ALA A 319 -48.65 21.71 -93.02
C ALA A 319 -48.19 22.60 -94.19
N MET A 320 -47.07 23.33 -94.04
CA MET A 320 -46.50 24.12 -95.13
C MET A 320 -45.98 23.24 -96.27
N GLU A 321 -45.20 22.19 -95.95
CA GLU A 321 -44.66 21.24 -96.94
C GLU A 321 -45.78 20.59 -97.77
N GLN A 322 -46.88 20.18 -97.11
CA GLN A 322 -48.05 19.62 -97.79
C GLN A 322 -48.68 20.63 -98.77
N LYS A 323 -48.88 21.89 -98.35
CA LYS A 323 -49.50 22.92 -99.21
C LYS A 323 -48.61 23.33 -100.38
N ILE A 324 -47.30 23.30 -100.20
CA ILE A 324 -46.31 23.51 -101.27
C ILE A 324 -46.36 22.36 -102.28
N ALA A 325 -46.35 21.10 -101.80
CA ALA A 325 -46.41 19.91 -102.65
C ALA A 325 -47.70 19.87 -103.51
N ASP A 326 -48.83 20.28 -102.94
CA ASP A 326 -50.12 20.33 -103.62
C ASP A 326 -50.24 21.50 -104.65
N ARG A 327 -49.19 22.32 -104.81
CA ARG A 327 -49.16 23.56 -105.63
C ARG A 327 -50.25 24.59 -105.28
N LYS A 328 -50.79 24.53 -104.06
CA LYS A 328 -51.88 25.39 -103.60
C LYS A 328 -51.34 26.68 -102.98
N LEU A 329 -50.76 27.54 -103.81
CA LEU A 329 -50.10 28.77 -103.36
C LEU A 329 -51.04 29.74 -102.61
N ASP A 330 -52.32 29.81 -102.99
CA ASP A 330 -53.31 30.64 -102.29
C ASP A 330 -53.66 30.09 -100.90
N GLU A 331 -53.74 28.77 -100.73
CA GLU A 331 -53.97 28.15 -99.42
C GLU A 331 -52.74 28.28 -98.51
N LEU A 332 -51.52 28.28 -99.05
CA LEU A 332 -50.30 28.55 -98.29
C LEU A 332 -50.29 29.99 -97.75
N LYS A 333 -50.67 30.97 -98.58
CA LYS A 333 -50.83 32.37 -98.15
C LYS A 333 -51.85 32.49 -97.03
N THR A 334 -52.95 31.72 -97.11
CA THR A 334 -53.97 31.65 -96.07
C THR A 334 -53.44 31.01 -94.78
N LEU A 335 -52.62 29.95 -94.86
CA LEU A 335 -52.00 29.29 -93.70
C LEU A 335 -51.06 30.24 -92.95
N VAL A 336 -50.20 30.97 -93.67
CA VAL A 336 -49.28 31.96 -93.09
C VAL A 336 -50.05 33.12 -92.46
N THR A 337 -51.11 33.59 -93.12
CA THR A 337 -51.96 34.67 -92.60
C THR A 337 -52.74 34.24 -91.35
N ARG A 338 -53.02 32.94 -91.17
CA ARG A 338 -53.66 32.39 -89.96
C ARG A 338 -52.73 32.27 -88.77
N ILE A 339 -51.41 32.36 -88.95
CA ILE A 339 -50.47 32.36 -87.83
C ILE A 339 -50.70 33.65 -87.03
N ASN A 340 -51.30 33.48 -85.86
CA ASN A 340 -51.56 34.59 -84.96
C ASN A 340 -50.41 34.69 -83.94
N LEU A 341 -49.38 35.46 -84.28
CA LEU A 341 -48.22 35.70 -83.41
C LEU A 341 -48.61 36.28 -82.04
N ARG A 342 -49.72 37.01 -81.95
CA ARG A 342 -50.22 37.52 -80.67
C ARG A 342 -50.72 36.39 -79.77
N LYS A 343 -51.40 35.39 -80.34
CA LYS A 343 -51.89 34.23 -79.59
C LYS A 343 -50.74 33.34 -79.09
N GLU A 344 -49.73 33.11 -79.93
CA GLU A 344 -48.52 32.35 -79.53
C GLU A 344 -47.76 33.06 -78.40
N LYS A 345 -47.70 34.40 -78.43
CA LYS A 345 -47.12 35.20 -77.34
C LYS A 345 -47.91 35.04 -76.03
N GLU A 346 -49.23 35.14 -76.09
CA GLU A 346 -50.09 34.97 -74.90
C GLU A 346 -49.90 33.57 -74.29
N GLU A 347 -49.71 32.54 -75.12
CA GLU A 347 -49.44 31.19 -74.66
C GLU A 347 -48.03 31.03 -74.07
N LEU A 348 -46.99 31.62 -74.69
CA LEU A 348 -45.63 31.66 -74.11
C LEU A 348 -45.64 32.28 -72.71
N LEU A 349 -46.29 33.44 -72.55
CA LEU A 349 -46.36 34.14 -71.26
C LEU A 349 -47.16 33.34 -70.24
N ARG A 350 -48.27 32.71 -70.64
CA ARG A 350 -49.07 31.85 -69.74
C ARG A 350 -48.30 30.61 -69.28
N ASN A 351 -47.53 29.99 -70.18
CA ASN A 351 -46.70 28.83 -69.84
C ASN A 351 -45.55 29.23 -68.90
N PHE A 352 -44.94 30.40 -69.13
CA PHE A 352 -43.98 30.99 -68.20
C PHE A 352 -44.61 31.20 -66.81
N ASP A 353 -45.77 31.85 -66.73
CA ASP A 353 -46.44 32.13 -65.45
C ASP A 353 -46.72 30.83 -64.67
N GLN A 354 -47.20 29.78 -65.34
CA GLN A 354 -47.49 28.49 -64.71
C GLN A 354 -46.23 27.79 -64.21
N ALA A 355 -45.16 27.74 -65.02
CA ALA A 355 -43.91 27.11 -64.61
C ALA A 355 -43.26 27.90 -63.45
N PHE A 356 -43.28 29.22 -63.54
CA PHE A 356 -42.72 30.11 -62.52
C PHE A 356 -43.47 29.98 -61.19
N LEU A 357 -44.81 30.03 -61.19
CA LEU A 357 -45.60 29.90 -59.95
C LEU A 357 -45.55 28.49 -59.35
N LYS A 358 -45.27 27.44 -60.12
CA LYS A 358 -45.00 26.12 -59.53
C LYS A 358 -43.68 26.08 -58.76
N LEU A 359 -42.68 26.86 -59.18
CA LEU A 359 -41.39 26.98 -58.51
C LEU A 359 -41.44 27.99 -57.37
N PHE A 360 -42.23 29.05 -57.53
CA PHE A 360 -42.41 30.14 -56.58
C PHE A 360 -43.90 30.38 -56.29
N PRO A 361 -44.59 29.44 -55.63
CA PRO A 361 -46.05 29.53 -55.40
C PRO A 361 -46.45 30.74 -54.58
N ASN A 362 -45.57 31.17 -53.68
CA ASN A 362 -45.80 32.34 -52.82
C ASN A 362 -45.28 33.64 -53.43
N PHE A 363 -44.83 33.65 -54.70
CA PHE A 363 -44.19 34.82 -55.29
C PHE A 363 -45.05 36.07 -55.21
N VAL A 364 -46.31 35.99 -55.63
CA VAL A 364 -47.21 37.16 -55.62
C VAL A 364 -47.43 37.67 -54.20
N THR A 365 -47.66 36.76 -53.25
CA THR A 365 -47.87 37.09 -51.84
C THR A 365 -46.64 37.78 -51.25
N VAL A 366 -45.44 37.21 -51.42
CA VAL A 366 -44.20 37.78 -50.87
C VAL A 366 -43.78 39.05 -51.64
N PHE A 367 -44.07 39.13 -52.94
CA PHE A 367 -43.82 40.33 -53.72
C PHE A 367 -44.70 41.50 -53.23
N ASN A 368 -45.97 41.23 -52.93
CA ASN A 368 -46.91 42.24 -52.45
C ASN A 368 -46.59 42.76 -51.03
N THR A 369 -45.84 42.01 -50.19
CA THR A 369 -45.39 42.54 -48.88
C THR A 369 -44.33 43.64 -49.02
N LEU A 370 -43.76 43.84 -50.22
CA LEU A 370 -42.85 44.95 -50.51
C LEU A 370 -43.58 46.27 -50.80
N PHE A 371 -44.90 46.30 -50.67
CA PHE A 371 -45.77 47.45 -50.96
C PHE A 371 -46.75 47.69 -49.81
N LYS A 372 -47.25 48.91 -49.70
CA LYS A 372 -48.41 49.22 -48.86
C LYS A 372 -49.68 48.63 -49.48
N GLU A 373 -50.72 48.39 -48.69
CA GLU A 373 -51.96 47.74 -49.15
C GLU A 373 -52.57 48.42 -50.38
N GLU A 374 -52.51 49.75 -50.44
CA GLU A 374 -53.02 50.55 -51.56
C GLU A 374 -52.22 50.41 -52.88
N ASP A 375 -50.97 49.95 -52.81
CA ASP A 375 -50.04 49.85 -53.95
C ASP A 375 -49.72 48.39 -54.35
N GLN A 376 -50.36 47.41 -53.69
CA GLN A 376 -50.21 46.00 -54.03
C GLN A 376 -50.69 45.68 -55.43
N GLN A 377 -50.04 44.70 -56.07
CA GLN A 377 -50.41 44.25 -57.40
C GLN A 377 -51.67 43.40 -57.33
N GLN A 378 -52.75 43.89 -57.95
CA GLN A 378 -54.01 43.15 -58.09
C GLN A 378 -54.07 42.46 -59.45
N LEU A 379 -54.48 41.19 -59.43
CA LEU A 379 -54.67 40.35 -60.61
C LEU A 379 -56.14 40.39 -61.04
N LYS A 380 -56.40 40.39 -62.35
CA LYS A 380 -57.77 40.27 -62.89
C LYS A 380 -58.23 38.81 -62.83
N GLU A 381 -59.56 38.61 -62.91
CA GLU A 381 -60.14 37.26 -62.93
C GLU A 381 -59.56 36.43 -64.09
N GLY A 382 -58.93 35.30 -63.75
CA GLY A 382 -58.24 34.41 -64.71
C GLY A 382 -56.77 34.75 -65.04
N GLU A 383 -56.20 35.82 -64.48
CA GLU A 383 -54.80 36.22 -64.70
C GLU A 383 -53.85 35.56 -63.67
N LEU A 384 -52.77 34.94 -64.13
CA LEU A 384 -51.76 34.30 -63.26
C LEU A 384 -50.71 35.30 -62.77
N LEU A 385 -50.14 36.07 -63.70
CA LEU A 385 -49.25 37.19 -63.43
C LEU A 385 -49.63 38.37 -64.33
N ASN A 386 -49.63 39.58 -63.78
CA ASN A 386 -49.75 40.79 -64.59
C ASN A 386 -48.40 41.20 -65.19
N VAL A 387 -48.36 42.23 -66.04
CA VAL A 387 -47.13 42.67 -66.73
C VAL A 387 -46.01 43.02 -65.75
N ASP A 388 -46.36 43.70 -64.65
CA ASP A 388 -45.41 44.13 -63.63
C ASP A 388 -44.79 42.92 -62.92
N LEU A 389 -45.63 41.99 -62.46
CA LEU A 389 -45.19 40.75 -61.81
C LEU A 389 -44.33 39.88 -62.74
N ARG A 390 -44.67 39.80 -64.04
CA ARG A 390 -43.88 39.03 -65.02
C ARG A 390 -42.47 39.59 -65.21
N ILE A 391 -42.30 40.91 -65.24
CA ILE A 391 -40.98 41.54 -65.35
C ILE A 391 -40.10 41.13 -64.16
N PHE A 392 -40.65 41.17 -62.94
CA PHE A 392 -39.91 40.80 -61.75
C PHE A 392 -39.77 39.29 -61.56
N ALA A 393 -40.70 38.49 -62.10
CA ALA A 393 -40.54 37.04 -62.20
C ALA A 393 -39.38 36.67 -63.14
N LEU A 394 -39.21 37.35 -64.28
CA LEU A 394 -38.08 37.15 -65.18
C LEU A 394 -36.75 37.53 -64.52
N ILE A 395 -36.73 38.63 -63.77
CA ILE A 395 -35.56 39.01 -62.94
C ILE A 395 -35.29 37.93 -61.89
N ARG A 396 -36.32 37.42 -61.21
CA ARG A 396 -36.21 36.31 -60.24
C ARG A 396 -35.63 35.03 -60.87
N MET A 397 -35.90 34.80 -62.15
CA MET A 397 -35.34 33.70 -62.93
C MET A 397 -33.91 33.93 -63.42
N GLY A 398 -33.29 35.06 -63.09
CA GLY A 398 -31.91 35.40 -63.45
C GLY A 398 -31.77 36.15 -64.78
N ILE A 399 -32.87 36.62 -65.37
CA ILE A 399 -32.85 37.43 -66.59
C ILE A 399 -32.79 38.90 -66.17
N HIS A 400 -31.58 39.44 -66.06
CA HIS A 400 -31.34 40.80 -65.57
C HIS A 400 -31.29 41.86 -66.67
N GLU A 401 -30.93 41.46 -67.90
CA GLU A 401 -30.79 42.35 -69.05
C GLU A 401 -32.17 42.85 -69.51
N ASN A 402 -32.38 44.17 -69.46
CA ASN A 402 -33.64 44.79 -69.85
C ASN A 402 -33.97 44.53 -71.33
N GLU A 403 -32.95 44.35 -72.18
CA GLU A 403 -33.07 43.99 -73.59
C GLU A 403 -33.71 42.60 -73.75
N LYS A 404 -33.29 41.63 -72.93
CA LYS A 404 -33.85 40.26 -72.95
C LYS A 404 -35.27 40.24 -72.41
N ILE A 405 -35.54 40.95 -71.32
CA ILE A 405 -36.90 41.10 -70.79
C ILE A 405 -37.81 41.75 -71.83
N ALA A 406 -37.34 42.82 -72.47
CA ALA A 406 -38.07 43.53 -73.53
C ALA A 406 -38.37 42.61 -74.72
N HIS A 407 -37.40 41.80 -75.14
CA HIS A 407 -37.57 40.82 -76.21
C HIS A 407 -38.61 39.74 -75.86
N ILE A 408 -38.52 39.14 -74.67
CA ILE A 408 -39.46 38.09 -74.21
C ILE A 408 -40.88 38.66 -74.07
N MET A 409 -41.00 39.86 -73.50
CA MET A 409 -42.28 40.53 -73.30
C MET A 409 -42.81 41.21 -74.57
N GLN A 410 -42.02 41.27 -75.65
CA GLN A 410 -42.22 42.09 -76.86
C GLN A 410 -42.67 43.51 -76.55
N TYR A 411 -41.94 44.18 -75.67
CA TYR A 411 -42.06 45.61 -75.38
C TYR A 411 -40.79 46.33 -75.79
N SER A 412 -40.83 47.67 -75.85
CA SER A 412 -39.59 48.43 -76.00
C SER A 412 -38.78 48.40 -74.70
N VAL A 413 -37.45 48.52 -74.78
CA VAL A 413 -36.58 48.62 -73.61
C VAL A 413 -37.01 49.78 -72.71
N ASN A 414 -37.41 50.91 -73.31
CA ASN A 414 -37.95 52.07 -72.59
C ASN A 414 -39.22 51.74 -71.81
N THR A 415 -40.11 50.92 -72.38
CA THR A 415 -41.34 50.45 -71.71
C THR A 415 -41.01 49.58 -70.50
N ILE A 416 -40.05 48.64 -70.62
CA ILE A 416 -39.61 47.82 -69.48
C ILE A 416 -38.99 48.69 -68.38
N ASN A 417 -38.13 49.64 -68.73
CA ASN A 417 -37.56 50.59 -67.77
C ASN A 417 -38.65 51.39 -67.05
N THR A 418 -39.67 51.84 -67.78
CA THR A 418 -40.80 52.58 -67.20
C THR A 418 -41.57 51.72 -66.20
N TYR A 419 -41.91 50.47 -66.55
CA TYR A 419 -42.57 49.54 -65.63
C TYR A 419 -41.72 49.25 -64.38
N LYS A 420 -40.42 48.97 -64.56
CA LYS A 420 -39.49 48.74 -63.44
C LYS A 420 -39.42 49.94 -62.50
N THR A 421 -39.19 51.13 -63.03
CA THR A 421 -39.10 52.36 -62.23
C THR A 421 -40.42 52.68 -61.53
N LYS A 422 -41.55 52.50 -62.21
CA LYS A 422 -42.89 52.70 -61.63
C LYS A 422 -43.11 51.80 -60.42
N ILE A 423 -42.77 50.52 -60.53
CA ILE A 423 -42.96 49.56 -59.45
C ILE A 423 -41.98 49.80 -58.31
N LYS A 424 -40.70 50.02 -58.61
CA LYS A 424 -39.69 50.34 -57.59
C LYS A 424 -40.08 51.56 -56.74
N ASN A 425 -40.53 52.64 -57.38
CA ASN A 425 -40.94 53.87 -56.69
C ASN A 425 -42.18 53.71 -55.80
N LYS A 426 -43.02 52.68 -56.03
CA LYS A 426 -44.18 52.34 -55.20
C LYS A 426 -43.83 51.42 -54.03
N SER A 427 -42.63 50.83 -54.03
CA SER A 427 -42.19 49.92 -52.98
C SER A 427 -41.84 50.66 -51.69
N ILE A 428 -42.00 49.98 -50.56
CA ILE A 428 -41.48 50.43 -49.25
C ILE A 428 -39.97 50.17 -49.10
N VAL A 429 -39.36 49.45 -50.04
CA VAL A 429 -37.93 49.09 -50.04
C VAL A 429 -37.13 50.08 -50.90
N PRO A 430 -35.91 50.49 -50.50
CA PRO A 430 -35.03 51.31 -51.34
C PRO A 430 -34.83 50.73 -52.74
N ASN A 431 -34.81 51.60 -53.75
CA ASN A 431 -34.77 51.20 -55.17
C ASN A 431 -33.55 50.33 -55.52
N GLU A 432 -32.42 50.54 -54.83
CA GLU A 432 -31.17 49.80 -54.98
C GLU A 432 -31.27 48.37 -54.43
N GLU A 433 -32.09 48.14 -53.39
CA GLU A 433 -32.27 46.84 -52.75
C GLU A 433 -33.46 46.05 -53.29
N PHE A 434 -34.37 46.71 -54.00
CA PHE A 434 -35.63 46.12 -54.44
C PHE A 434 -35.44 44.80 -55.22
N GLU A 435 -34.60 44.81 -56.26
CA GLU A 435 -34.35 43.60 -57.05
C GLU A 435 -33.68 42.49 -56.24
N LYS A 436 -32.83 42.84 -55.26
CA LYS A 436 -32.21 41.87 -54.35
C LYS A 436 -33.25 41.19 -53.45
N ARG A 437 -34.22 41.96 -52.91
CA ARG A 437 -35.34 41.40 -52.14
C ARG A 437 -36.25 40.51 -52.99
N VAL A 438 -36.49 40.88 -54.24
CA VAL A 438 -37.20 40.02 -55.20
C VAL A 438 -36.45 38.69 -55.39
N MET A 439 -35.12 38.72 -55.54
CA MET A 439 -34.29 37.51 -55.67
C MET A 439 -34.31 36.60 -54.43
N GLU A 440 -34.53 37.15 -53.24
CA GLU A 440 -34.61 36.41 -51.97
C GLU A 440 -35.93 35.65 -51.78
N ILE A 441 -36.92 35.87 -52.65
CA ILE A 441 -38.18 35.10 -52.64
C ILE A 441 -37.84 33.62 -52.86
N LYS A 442 -38.17 32.79 -51.87
CA LYS A 442 -37.79 31.38 -51.83
C LYS A 442 -38.60 30.55 -52.84
N ALA A 443 -37.91 29.63 -53.51
CA ALA A 443 -38.53 28.53 -54.24
C ALA A 443 -39.06 27.47 -53.26
N VAL A 444 -39.95 26.60 -53.72
CA VAL A 444 -40.42 25.40 -52.98
C VAL A 444 -39.67 24.16 -53.41
#